data_AF-A0A917GJR0-F1
#
_entry.id   AF-A0A917GJR0-F1
#
_cell.length_a   1.000
_cell.length_b   1.000
_cell.length_c   1.000
_cell.angle_alpha   90.00
_cell.angle_beta   90.00
_cell.angle_gamma   90.00
#
_symmetry.space_group_name_H-M   'P 1'
#
loop_
_entity.id
_entity.type
_entity.pdbx_description
1 polymer ?
#
loop_
_entity_poly.entity_id
_entity_poly.type
_entity_poly.pdbx_seq_one_letter_code
_entity_poly.pdbx_strand_id
1 'polypeptide(L)' 'MLGILSVVTLPLLGPFAIWQANEAEKLGVPAPAGRILGWVGTVLLGLMLLFLGIWITAMLFFVTSNGG' A
#
# COMPACT_ATOMS: atom_id res chain seq x y z
N MET A 1 -10.96 3.12 -17.67
CA MET A 1 -9.52 2.92 -17.39
C MET A 1 -9.05 3.46 -16.03
N LEU A 2 -9.70 4.45 -15.40
CA LEU A 2 -9.18 5.03 -14.14
C LEU A 2 -9.14 4.05 -12.94
N GLY A 3 -10.03 3.06 -12.90
CA GLY A 3 -10.12 2.10 -11.78
C GLY A 3 -8.86 1.26 -11.52
N ILE A 4 -8.15 0.84 -12.57
CA ILE A 4 -6.90 0.07 -12.42
C ILE A 4 -5.76 0.95 -11.89
N LEU A 5 -5.72 2.22 -12.32
CA LEU A 5 -4.72 3.18 -11.86
C LEU A 5 -4.90 3.49 -10.38
N SER A 6 -6.13 3.62 -9.90
CA SER A 6 -6.41 3.79 -8.48
C SER A 6 -5.95 2.60 -7.65
N VAL A 7 -6.08 1.36 -8.13
CA VAL A 7 -5.60 0.15 -7.42
C VAL A 7 -4.08 0.14 -7.26
N VAL A 8 -3.34 0.68 -8.23
CA VAL A 8 -1.86 0.70 -8.19
C VAL A 8 -1.31 1.93 -7.46
N THR A 9 -1.97 3.09 -7.58
CA THR A 9 -1.47 4.37 -7.04
C THR A 9 -1.94 4.66 -5.61
N LEU A 10 -3.17 4.28 -5.23
CA LEU A 10 -3.67 4.49 -3.85
C LEU A 10 -2.78 3.81 -2.79
N PRO A 11 -2.26 2.59 -3.00
CA PRO A 11 -1.40 1.96 -2.00
C PRO A 11 -0.14 2.78 -1.72
N LEU A 12 0.49 3.30 -2.77
CA LEU A 12 1.69 4.12 -2.67
C LEU A 12 1.41 5.46 -1.98
N LEU A 13 0.24 6.04 -2.23
CA LEU A 13 -0.17 7.32 -1.66
C LEU A 13 -0.80 7.20 -0.27
N GLY A 14 -1.18 6.00 0.17
CA GLY A 14 -1.86 5.74 1.44
C GLY A 14 -1.15 6.34 2.65
N PRO A 15 0.14 6.01 2.88
CA PRO A 15 0.90 6.56 3.99
C PRO A 15 1.04 8.08 3.92
N PHE A 16 1.21 8.62 2.71
CA PHE A 16 1.29 10.06 2.49
C PHE A 16 -0.04 10.77 2.79
N ALA A 17 -1.17 10.16 2.46
CA ALA A 17 -2.49 10.68 2.80
C ALA A 17 -2.74 10.68 4.32
N ILE A 18 -2.23 9.69 5.06
CA ILE A 18 -2.24 9.69 6.53
C ILE A 18 -1.40 10.85 7.06
N TRP A 19 -0.20 11.06 6.52
CA TRP A 19 0.67 12.16 6.94
C TRP A 19 0.03 13.53 6.68
N GLN A 20 -0.57 13.73 5.50
CA GLN A 20 -1.31 14.95 5.17
C GLN A 20 -2.52 15.16 6.09
N ALA A 21 -3.28 14.11 6.39
CA ALA A 21 -4.41 14.20 7.31
C ALA A 21 -3.97 14.57 8.74
N ASN A 22 -2.84 14.02 9.21
CA ASN A 22 -2.28 14.36 10.51
C ASN A 22 -1.82 15.82 10.56
N GLU A 23 -1.22 16.33 9.49
CA GLU A 23 -0.78 17.73 9.43
C GLU A 23 -1.98 18.69 9.37
N ALA A 24 -3.02 18.37 8.60
CA ALA A 24 -4.26 19.14 8.56
C ALA A 24 -4.94 19.23 9.94
N GLU A 25 -4.95 18.13 10.70
CA GLU A 25 -5.53 18.10 12.03
C GLU A 25 -4.73 18.90 13.06
N LYS A 26 -3.40 18.96 12.95
CA LYS A 26 -2.58 19.85 13.79
C LYS A 26 -2.92 21.33 13.56
N LEU A 27 -3.36 21.67 12.35
CA LEU A 27 -3.83 23.01 12.00
C LEU A 27 -5.31 23.24 12.37
N GLY A 28 -5.95 22.29 13.05
CA GLY A 28 -7.35 22.38 13.48
C GLY A 28 -8.37 22.08 12.37
N VAL A 29 -7.93 21.62 11.20
CA VAL A 29 -8.81 21.25 10.08
C VAL A 29 -9.13 19.75 10.16
N PRO A 30 -10.40 19.34 10.34
CA PRO A 30 -10.75 17.93 10.35
C PRO A 30 -10.56 17.31 8.95
N ALA A 31 -9.78 16.23 8.87
CA ALA A 31 -9.48 15.52 7.62
C ALA A 31 -9.89 14.01 7.65
N PRO A 32 -11.15 13.67 8.00
CA PRO A 32 -11.57 12.28 8.21
C PRO A 32 -11.50 11.43 6.94
N ALA A 33 -11.89 11.99 5.78
CA ALA A 33 -11.84 11.30 4.50
C ALA A 33 -10.40 10.95 4.08
N GLY A 34 -9.48 11.91 4.22
CA GLY A 34 -8.06 11.70 3.90
C GLY A 34 -7.42 10.64 4.79
N ARG A 35 -7.79 10.59 6.07
CA ARG A 35 -7.31 9.58 7.01
C ARG A 35 -7.82 8.17 6.69
N ILE A 36 -9.11 8.01 6.39
CA ILE A 36 -9.69 6.71 6.05
C ILE A 36 -9.09 6.18 4.74
N LEU A 37 -9.05 7.02 3.70
CA LEU A 37 -8.46 6.66 2.40
C LEU A 37 -6.96 6.35 2.54
N GLY A 38 -6.25 7.08 3.41
CA GLY A 38 -4.86 6.83 3.72
C GLY A 38 -4.63 5.46 4.37
N TRP A 39 -5.47 5.06 5.32
CA TRP A 39 -5.42 3.72 5.93
C TRP A 39 -5.74 2.62 4.93
N VAL A 40 -6.77 2.81 4.09
CA VAL A 40 -7.11 1.86 3.01
C VAL A 40 -5.91 1.65 2.08
N GLY A 41 -5.28 2.73 1.61
CA GLY A 41 -4.07 2.65 0.79
C GLY A 41 -2.91 1.96 1.53
N THR A 42 -2.68 2.31 2.79
CA THR A 42 -1.58 1.74 3.59
C THR A 42 -1.74 0.23 3.81
N VAL A 43 -2.96 -0.24 4.08
CA VAL A 43 -3.26 -1.67 4.23
C VAL A 43 -3.07 -2.40 2.89
N LEU A 44 -3.56 -1.82 1.79
CA LEU A 44 -3.36 -2.38 0.45
C LEU A 44 -1.87 -2.49 0.11
N LEU A 45 -1.05 -1.51 0.49
CA LEU A 45 0.39 -1.54 0.31
C LEU A 45 1.03 -2.67 1.11
N GLY A 46 0.65 -2.82 2.38
CA GLY A 46 1.12 -3.92 3.23
C GLY A 46 0.78 -5.29 2.65
N LEU A 47 -0.44 -5.48 2.15
CA LEU A 47 -0.87 -6.72 1.49
C LEU A 47 -0.11 -6.98 0.20
N MET A 48 0.14 -5.95 -0.61
CA MET A 48 0.93 -6.06 -1.83
C MET A 48 2.37 -6.48 -1.54
N LEU A 49 3.01 -5.89 -0.53
CA LEU A 49 4.37 -6.25 -0.12
C LEU A 49 4.43 -7.67 0.45
N LEU A 50 3.43 -8.07 1.24
CA LEU A 50 3.32 -9.44 1.76
C LEU A 50 3.22 -10.45 0.61
N PHE A 51 2.32 -10.22 -0.34
CA PHE A 51 2.14 -11.08 -1.50
C PHE A 51 3.41 -11.15 -2.34
N LEU A 52 4.06 -10.01 -2.59
CA LEU A 52 5.32 -9.94 -3.33
C LEU A 52 6.43 -10.72 -2.62
N GLY A 53 6.54 -10.60 -1.29
CA GLY A 53 7.52 -11.33 -0.49
C GLY A 53 7.32 -12.85 -0.55
N ILE A 54 6.06 -13.31 -0.43
CA ILE A 54 5.71 -14.73 -0.58
C ILE A 54 6.06 -15.21 -2.00
N TRP A 55 5.70 -14.44 -3.02
CA TRP A 55 5.93 -14.80 -4.41
C TRP A 55 7.42 -14.92 -4.74
N ILE A 56 8.24 -13.95 -4.30
CA ILE A 56 9.69 -13.99 -4.45
C ILE A 56 10.27 -15.22 -3.74
N THR A 57 9.85 -15.49 -2.50
CA THR A 57 10.35 -16.62 -1.72
C THR A 57 9.99 -17.96 -2.39
N ALA A 58 8.76 -18.10 -2.87
CA ALA A 58 8.31 -19.28 -3.60
C ALA A 58 9.08 -19.46 -4.93
N MET A 59 9.33 -18.37 -5.65
CA MET A 59 10.12 -18.40 -6.88
C MET A 59 11.57 -18.81 -6.62
N LEU A 60 12.21 -18.24 -5.60
CA LEU A 60 13.57 -18.61 -5.19
C LEU A 60 13.67 -20.08 -4.79
N PHE A 61 12.68 -20.57 -4.03
CA PHE A 61 12.59 -21.98 -3.68
C PHE A 61 12.47 -22.87 -4.92
N PHE A 62 11.56 -22.53 -5.84
CA PHE A 62 11.34 -23.29 -7.08
C PHE A 62 12.59 -23.32 -7.98
N VAL A 63 13.29 -22.19 -8.14
CA VAL A 63 14.52 -22.12 -8.93
C VAL A 63 15.62 -22.98 -8.29
N THR A 64 15.75 -22.92 -6.97
CA THR A 64 16.76 -23.70 -6.23
C THR A 64 16.45 -25.20 -6.24
N SER A 65 15.17 -25.59 -6.18
CA SER A 65 14.77 -27.00 -6.15
C SER A 65 14.83 -27.71 -7.51
N ASN A 66 14.74 -26.96 -8.61
CA ASN A 66 14.76 -27.52 -9.98
C ASN A 66 16.10 -27.33 -10.70
N GLY A 67 17.07 -26.66 -10.08
CA GLY A 67 18.41 -26.41 -10.62
C GLY A 67 19.48 -27.43 -10.21
N GLY A 68 19.08 -28.63 -9.77
CA GLY A 68 19.95 -29.76 -9.44
C GLY A 68 20.17 -30.71 -10.61
#